data_AF-A0A3F2V3P6-F1
#
_entry.id   AF-A0A3F2V3P6-F1
#
_cell.length_a   1.000
_cell.length_b   1.000
_cell.length_c   1.000
_cell.angle_alpha   90.00
_cell.angle_beta   90.00
_cell.angle_gamma   90.00
#
_symmetry.space_group_name_H-M   'P 1'
#
loop_
_entity.id
_entity.type
_entity.pdbx_description
1 polymer ?
#
loop_
_entity_poly.entity_id
_entity_poly.type
_entity_poly.pdbx_seq_one_letter_code
_entity_poly.pdbx_strand_id
1 'polypeptide(L)'
;MSEVSWYLGFGASETLYQMNNDFRASLSSSNDKVQREKLFELVSQFADECLNQYFVTPVDQVKMNNMGRKVVNGGVSAMRKTINVTLKQVIKKLDANDRKKLADHINGLLLPLRESKRYPIYVAVAIDDELRYRLGAAVEQGKANGASTISKQYSEALCELVDIALDSYMHKPLGMMNLGRVMGKVTSVATDGVRGAAQTVVKKVIPSMSDKEMIGFFEFSESILYAHPVQA
;
A
#
# COMPACT_ATOMS: atom_id res chain seq x y z
N MET A 1 9.74 7.56 -28.85
CA MET A 1 8.68 7.02 -27.97
C MET A 1 9.00 7.53 -26.58
N SER A 2 8.09 8.24 -25.91
CA SER A 2 8.31 8.62 -24.52
C SER A 2 8.37 7.36 -23.67
N GLU A 3 9.40 7.23 -22.85
CA GLU A 3 9.52 6.13 -21.89
C GLU A 3 8.35 6.24 -20.89
N VAL A 4 7.72 5.12 -20.59
CA VAL A 4 6.56 5.04 -19.69
C VAL A 4 7.00 4.26 -18.46
N SER A 5 6.77 4.82 -17.28
CA SER A 5 6.95 4.11 -16.02
C SER A 5 5.61 3.57 -15.52
N TRP A 6 5.64 2.39 -14.90
CA TRP A 6 4.47 1.78 -14.29
C TRP A 6 4.44 2.00 -12.79
N TYR A 7 3.22 2.23 -12.28
CA TYR A 7 2.98 2.47 -10.87
C TYR A 7 1.85 1.58 -10.36
N LEU A 8 2.06 0.99 -9.18
CA LEU A 8 0.99 0.48 -8.34
C LEU A 8 0.42 1.65 -7.52
N GLY A 9 -0.89 1.87 -7.54
CA GLY A 9 -1.47 2.97 -6.77
C GLY A 9 -2.98 2.94 -6.57
N PHE A 10 -3.45 3.89 -5.78
CA PHE A 10 -4.88 4.16 -5.57
C PHE A 10 -5.12 5.66 -5.44
N GLY A 11 -6.35 6.10 -5.70
CA GLY A 11 -6.74 7.50 -5.50
C GLY A 11 -6.80 7.85 -4.02
N ALA A 12 -5.97 8.80 -3.60
CA ALA A 12 -5.95 9.29 -2.21
C ALA A 12 -7.29 9.98 -1.90
N SER A 13 -7.86 9.73 -0.72
CA SER A 13 -9.04 10.48 -0.31
C SER A 13 -8.73 11.98 -0.14
N GLU A 14 -9.75 12.82 -0.26
CA GLU A 14 -9.63 14.25 0.05
C GLU A 14 -9.13 14.46 1.50
N THR A 15 -9.60 13.63 2.43
CA THR A 15 -9.16 13.65 3.83
C THR A 15 -7.66 13.39 3.94
N LEU A 16 -7.15 12.34 3.31
CA LEU A 16 -5.72 12.01 3.33
C LEU A 16 -4.88 13.13 2.71
N TYR A 17 -5.33 13.67 1.58
CA TYR A 17 -4.66 14.77 0.90
C TYR A 17 -4.59 16.02 1.79
N GLN A 18 -5.70 16.40 2.42
CA GLN A 18 -5.77 17.54 3.32
C GLN A 18 -4.89 17.34 4.56
N MET A 19 -4.93 16.15 5.18
CA MET A 19 -4.10 15.84 6.35
C MET A 19 -2.60 15.93 6.03
N ASN A 20 -2.19 15.53 4.82
CA ASN A 20 -0.80 15.68 4.38
C ASN A 20 -0.42 17.18 4.28
N ASN A 21 -1.26 17.99 3.66
CA ASN A 21 -1.03 19.43 3.55
C ASN A 21 -0.99 20.11 4.92
N ASP A 22 -1.91 19.76 5.82
CA ASP A 22 -2.01 20.30 7.17
C ASP A 22 -0.82 19.92 8.05
N PHE A 23 -0.29 18.70 7.89
CA PHE A 23 0.92 18.27 8.56
C PHE A 23 2.15 19.04 8.04
N ARG A 24 2.31 19.15 6.72
CA ARG A 24 3.42 19.91 6.12
C ARG A 24 3.43 21.37 6.56
N ALA A 25 2.26 22.04 6.55
CA ALA A 25 2.13 23.41 7.04
C ALA A 25 2.49 23.54 8.53
N SER A 26 2.26 22.49 9.33
CA SER A 26 2.58 22.50 10.77
C SER A 26 4.08 22.48 11.07
N LEU A 27 4.91 21.98 10.14
CA LEU A 27 6.37 21.87 10.32
C LEU A 27 7.04 23.24 10.53
N SER A 28 6.47 24.32 9.98
CA SER A 28 7.00 25.68 10.10
C SER A 28 6.23 26.57 11.09
N SER A 29 5.03 26.18 11.51
CA SER A 29 4.07 27.07 12.18
C SER A 29 3.57 26.57 13.53
N SER A 30 3.84 25.31 13.88
CA SER A 30 3.27 24.66 15.07
C SER A 30 4.36 24.11 15.97
N ASN A 31 4.02 23.95 17.26
CA ASN A 31 4.92 23.31 18.22
C ASN A 31 5.02 21.79 18.01
N ASP A 32 6.03 21.23 18.66
CA ASP A 32 6.43 19.83 18.63
C ASP A 32 5.32 18.81 18.97
N LYS A 33 4.40 19.17 19.87
CA LYS A 33 3.29 18.30 20.26
C LYS A 33 2.27 18.19 19.13
N VAL A 34 1.85 19.34 18.60
CA VAL A 34 0.88 19.43 17.50
C VAL A 34 1.39 18.72 16.24
N GLN A 35 2.68 18.88 15.91
CA GLN A 35 3.29 18.18 14.77
C GLN A 35 3.21 16.65 14.93
N ARG A 36 3.47 16.12 16.13
CA ARG A 36 3.41 14.68 16.40
C ARG A 36 1.98 14.13 16.36
N GLU A 37 1.00 14.89 16.84
CA GLU A 37 -0.42 14.53 16.77
C GLU A 37 -0.89 14.46 15.32
N LYS A 38 -0.65 15.52 14.53
CA LYS A 38 -0.97 15.54 13.09
C LYS A 38 -0.30 14.43 12.31
N LEU A 39 0.98 14.16 12.60
CA LEU A 39 1.70 13.07 11.95
C LEU A 39 1.09 11.70 12.27
N PHE A 40 0.72 11.47 13.53
CA PHE A 40 0.07 10.22 13.93
C PHE A 40 -1.24 10.02 13.18
N GLU A 41 -2.09 11.04 13.14
CA GLU A 41 -3.36 10.99 12.43
C GLU A 41 -3.15 10.74 10.93
N LEU A 42 -2.23 11.46 10.29
CA LEU A 42 -1.90 11.29 8.88
C LEU A 42 -1.47 9.87 8.54
N VAL A 43 -0.49 9.32 9.28
CA VAL A 43 0.08 8.00 8.96
C VAL A 43 -0.89 6.88 9.33
N SER A 44 -1.70 7.05 10.39
CA SER A 44 -2.79 6.12 10.69
C SER A 44 -3.85 6.10 9.59
N GLN A 45 -4.30 7.26 9.11
CA GLN A 45 -5.25 7.36 7.99
C GLN A 45 -4.66 6.76 6.71
N PHE A 46 -3.40 7.06 6.40
CA PHE A 46 -2.69 6.49 5.25
C PHE A 46 -2.67 4.96 5.29
N ALA A 47 -2.31 4.38 6.43
CA ALA A 47 -2.28 2.93 6.60
C ALA A 47 -3.68 2.31 6.45
N ASP A 48 -4.70 2.94 7.01
CA ASP A 48 -6.08 2.45 6.89
C ASP A 48 -6.59 2.52 5.46
N GLU A 49 -6.28 3.57 4.70
CA GLU A 49 -6.60 3.66 3.28
C GLU A 49 -5.88 2.59 2.47
N CYS A 50 -4.58 2.37 2.67
CA CYS A 50 -3.85 1.28 2.01
C CYS A 50 -4.51 -0.09 2.27
N LEU A 51 -4.81 -0.40 3.54
CA LEU A 51 -5.45 -1.67 3.90
C LEU A 51 -6.84 -1.80 3.29
N ASN A 52 -7.61 -0.71 3.26
CA ASN A 52 -8.94 -0.74 2.69
C ASN A 52 -8.88 -0.92 1.17
N GLN A 53 -8.07 -0.15 0.46
CA GLN A 53 -7.99 -0.16 -1.00
C GLN A 53 -7.43 -1.48 -1.54
N TYR A 54 -6.38 -2.02 -0.92
CA TYR A 54 -5.72 -3.24 -1.44
C TYR A 54 -6.36 -4.55 -0.96
N PHE A 55 -7.10 -4.55 0.14
CA PHE A 55 -7.65 -5.79 0.71
C PHE A 55 -9.17 -5.77 0.87
N VAL A 56 -9.75 -4.71 1.44
CA VAL A 56 -11.19 -4.71 1.78
C VAL A 56 -12.05 -4.42 0.56
N THR A 57 -11.75 -3.37 -0.19
CA THR A 57 -12.47 -2.98 -1.40
C THR A 57 -12.56 -4.10 -2.45
N PRO A 58 -11.47 -4.81 -2.81
CA PRO A 58 -11.58 -5.88 -3.79
C PRO A 58 -12.44 -7.06 -3.32
N VAL A 59 -12.48 -7.36 -2.01
CA VAL A 59 -13.36 -8.40 -1.44
C VAL A 59 -14.83 -8.09 -1.73
N ASP A 60 -15.22 -6.82 -1.63
CA ASP A 60 -16.58 -6.38 -1.92
C ASP A 60 -16.88 -6.36 -3.41
N GLN A 61 -15.92 -5.91 -4.24
CA GLN A 61 -16.06 -5.87 -5.69
C GLN A 61 -16.25 -7.26 -6.30
N VAL A 62 -15.46 -8.25 -5.89
CA VAL A 62 -15.55 -9.62 -6.42
C VAL A 62 -16.66 -10.44 -5.76
N LYS A 63 -17.40 -9.86 -4.81
CA LYS A 63 -18.42 -10.54 -4.00
C LYS A 63 -17.88 -11.83 -3.37
N MET A 64 -16.68 -11.72 -2.77
CA MET A 64 -15.96 -12.86 -2.23
C MET A 64 -16.80 -13.64 -1.22
N ASN A 65 -16.66 -14.97 -1.28
CA ASN A 65 -17.30 -15.89 -0.34
C ASN A 65 -16.91 -15.62 1.13
N ASN A 66 -17.71 -16.16 2.05
CA ASN A 66 -17.57 -15.92 3.48
C ASN A 66 -16.22 -16.38 4.05
N MET A 67 -15.63 -17.45 3.52
CA MET A 67 -14.37 -17.99 4.02
C MET A 67 -13.21 -17.07 3.63
N GLY A 68 -13.11 -16.71 2.34
CA GLY A 68 -12.11 -15.76 1.85
C GLY A 68 -12.21 -14.42 2.57
N ARG A 69 -13.43 -13.89 2.73
CA ARG A 69 -13.69 -12.65 3.48
C ARG A 69 -13.18 -12.72 4.93
N LYS A 70 -13.38 -13.84 5.63
CA LYS A 70 -12.86 -14.03 6.99
C LYS A 70 -11.33 -14.00 7.02
N VAL A 71 -10.67 -14.66 6.05
CA VAL A 71 -9.20 -14.65 5.95
C VAL A 71 -8.68 -13.23 5.72
N VAL A 72 -9.28 -12.49 4.77
CA VAL A 72 -8.90 -11.10 4.49
C VAL A 72 -9.11 -10.22 5.72
N ASN A 73 -10.29 -10.26 6.34
CA ASN A 73 -10.60 -9.43 7.51
C ASN A 73 -9.68 -9.73 8.70
N GLY A 74 -9.34 -11.01 8.91
CA GLY A 74 -8.38 -11.43 9.93
C GLY A 74 -6.98 -10.85 9.66
N GLY A 75 -6.50 -10.95 8.41
CA GLY A 75 -5.22 -10.39 7.99
C GLY A 75 -5.17 -8.86 8.14
N VAL A 76 -6.19 -8.16 7.65
CA VAL A 76 -6.33 -6.69 7.77
C VAL A 76 -6.34 -6.25 9.23
N SER A 77 -7.10 -6.94 10.08
CA SER A 77 -7.13 -6.63 11.52
C SER A 77 -5.77 -6.79 12.19
N ALA A 78 -5.05 -7.88 11.87
CA ALA A 78 -3.71 -8.13 12.38
C ALA A 78 -2.71 -7.05 11.91
N MET A 79 -2.72 -6.71 10.61
CA MET A 79 -1.88 -5.65 10.05
C MET A 79 -2.16 -4.31 10.70
N ARG A 80 -3.43 -3.89 10.75
CA ARG A 80 -3.86 -2.62 11.36
C ARG A 80 -3.42 -2.50 12.81
N LYS A 81 -3.55 -3.57 13.60
CA LYS A 81 -3.11 -3.60 15.00
C LYS A 81 -1.60 -3.41 15.11
N THR A 82 -0.83 -4.18 14.33
CA THR A 82 0.64 -4.09 14.32
C THR A 82 1.11 -2.70 13.91
N ILE A 83 0.56 -2.15 12.82
CA ILE A 83 0.89 -0.81 12.33
C ILE A 83 0.61 0.23 13.42
N ASN A 84 -0.59 0.26 13.99
CA ASN A 84 -0.95 1.25 15.01
C ASN A 84 -0.10 1.17 16.28
N VAL A 85 0.28 -0.03 16.73
CA VAL A 85 1.19 -0.20 17.86
C VAL A 85 2.56 0.38 17.54
N THR A 86 3.12 0.06 16.36
CA THR A 86 4.43 0.55 15.93
C THR A 86 4.43 2.06 15.74
N LEU A 87 3.41 2.64 15.11
CA LEU A 87 3.30 4.09 14.90
C LEU A 87 3.32 4.86 16.23
N LYS A 88 2.56 4.41 17.22
CA LYS A 88 2.54 5.03 18.56
C LYS A 88 3.91 5.03 19.24
N GLN A 89 4.75 4.04 18.96
CA GLN A 89 6.09 3.93 19.53
C GLN A 89 7.11 4.77 18.77
N VAL A 90 7.05 4.73 17.43
CA VAL A 90 7.97 5.43 16.54
C VAL A 90 7.79 6.94 16.65
N ILE A 91 6.56 7.46 16.56
CA ILE A 91 6.30 8.90 16.53
C ILE A 91 6.79 9.63 17.79
N LYS A 92 6.79 8.94 18.94
CA LYS A 92 7.31 9.47 20.20
C LYS A 92 8.84 9.68 20.19
N LYS A 93 9.54 9.05 19.25
CA LYS A 93 11.01 9.09 19.15
C LYS A 93 11.51 10.00 18.02
N LEU A 94 10.63 10.46 17.14
CA LEU A 94 11.02 11.29 16.01
C LEU A 94 11.40 12.70 16.46
N ASP A 95 12.60 13.12 16.09
CA ASP A 95 13.03 14.50 16.17
C ASP A 95 12.44 15.34 15.02
N ALA A 96 12.76 16.64 14.96
CA ALA A 96 12.24 17.53 13.93
C ALA A 96 12.71 17.16 12.52
N ASN A 97 13.95 16.65 12.39
CA ASN A 97 14.52 16.26 11.11
C ASN A 97 13.86 14.98 10.59
N ASP A 98 13.62 14.01 11.46
CA ASP A 98 12.90 12.78 11.13
C ASP A 98 11.46 13.07 10.67
N ARG A 99 10.76 13.99 11.35
CA ARG A 99 9.40 14.41 10.93
C ARG A 99 9.40 15.05 9.54
N LYS A 100 10.40 15.88 9.24
CA LYS A 100 10.56 16.49 7.92
C LYS A 100 10.82 15.44 6.83
N LYS A 101 11.78 14.53 7.06
CA LYS A 101 12.05 13.42 6.13
C LYS A 101 10.81 12.57 5.85
N LEU A 102 10.01 12.29 6.89
CA LEU A 102 8.78 11.52 6.72
C LEU A 102 7.72 12.30 5.93
N ALA A 103 7.58 13.60 6.16
CA ALA A 103 6.70 14.46 5.35
C ALA A 103 7.12 14.46 3.88
N ASP A 104 8.43 14.62 3.60
CA ASP A 104 8.98 14.62 2.24
C ASP A 104 8.76 13.27 1.57
N HIS A 105 8.95 12.17 2.30
CA HIS A 105 8.69 10.81 1.82
C HIS A 105 7.21 10.58 1.48
N ILE A 106 6.29 10.89 2.40
CA ILE A 106 4.84 10.74 2.17
C ILE A 106 4.41 11.58 0.96
N ASN A 107 4.91 12.81 0.86
CA ASN A 107 4.60 13.68 -0.27
C ASN A 107 5.16 13.13 -1.60
N GLY A 108 6.33 12.49 -1.57
CA GLY A 108 6.91 11.82 -2.74
C GLY A 108 6.10 10.62 -3.25
N LEU A 109 5.24 10.04 -2.41
CA LEU A 109 4.30 8.99 -2.81
C LEU A 109 3.03 9.55 -3.48
N LEU A 110 2.78 10.87 -3.40
CA LEU A 110 1.59 11.50 -3.96
C LEU A 110 1.88 11.98 -5.38
N LEU A 111 1.35 11.28 -6.38
CA LEU A 111 1.58 11.55 -7.80
C LEU A 111 0.29 11.86 -8.56
N PRO A 112 0.30 12.78 -9.53
CA PRO A 112 -0.85 13.09 -10.39
C PRO A 112 -0.97 12.06 -11.53
N LEU A 113 -1.25 10.79 -11.21
CA LEU A 113 -1.21 9.69 -12.20
C LEU A 113 -2.21 9.85 -13.36
N ARG A 114 -3.36 10.46 -13.11
CA ARG A 114 -4.38 10.81 -14.12
C ARG A 114 -5.29 11.90 -13.59
N GLU A 115 -5.99 12.58 -14.49
CA GLU A 115 -7.07 13.49 -14.10
C GLU A 115 -8.25 12.70 -13.50
N SER A 116 -8.78 13.18 -12.38
CA SER A 116 -9.95 12.59 -11.73
C SER A 116 -10.82 13.66 -11.10
N LYS A 117 -12.14 13.54 -11.27
CA LYS A 117 -13.12 14.35 -10.54
C LYS A 117 -13.32 13.88 -9.09
N ARG A 118 -12.85 12.67 -8.77
CA ARG A 118 -13.08 12.02 -7.46
C ARG A 118 -11.88 12.11 -6.55
N TYR A 119 -10.67 12.07 -7.11
CA TYR A 119 -9.44 12.01 -6.34
C TYR A 119 -8.53 13.17 -6.72
N PRO A 120 -8.08 13.99 -5.76
CA PRO A 120 -7.18 15.11 -6.06
C PRO A 120 -5.79 14.63 -6.47
N ILE A 121 -5.36 13.46 -5.96
CA ILE A 121 -4.04 12.88 -6.20
C ILE A 121 -4.07 11.36 -5.98
N TYR A 122 -2.99 10.66 -6.36
CA TYR A 122 -2.84 9.22 -6.19
C TYR A 122 -1.67 8.90 -5.24
N VAL A 123 -1.86 7.94 -4.35
CA VAL A 123 -0.74 7.27 -3.68
C VAL A 123 -0.17 6.26 -4.66
N ALA A 124 1.12 6.35 -4.98
CA ALA A 124 1.73 5.54 -6.01
C ALA A 124 3.14 5.09 -5.64
N VAL A 125 3.49 3.86 -6.04
CA VAL A 125 4.84 3.30 -5.96
C VAL A 125 5.22 2.74 -7.33
N ALA A 126 6.43 3.04 -7.77
CA ALA A 126 6.92 2.52 -9.04
C ALA A 126 7.04 0.99 -8.96
N ILE A 127 6.70 0.32 -10.06
CA ILE A 127 6.94 -1.10 -10.27
C ILE A 127 7.79 -1.27 -11.53
N ASP A 128 8.60 -2.32 -11.57
CA ASP A 128 9.39 -2.61 -12.76
C ASP A 128 8.53 -3.24 -13.88
N ASP A 129 9.05 -3.13 -15.10
CA ASP A 129 8.38 -3.64 -16.30
C ASP A 129 8.25 -5.17 -16.29
N GLU A 130 9.17 -5.88 -15.63
CA GLU A 130 9.15 -7.35 -15.56
C GLU A 130 7.96 -7.83 -14.73
N LEU A 131 7.75 -7.25 -13.55
CA LEU A 131 6.60 -7.53 -12.69
C LEU A 131 5.30 -7.12 -13.37
N ARG A 132 5.27 -5.94 -14.00
CA ARG A 132 4.11 -5.50 -14.79
C ARG A 132 3.76 -6.50 -15.90
N TYR A 133 4.78 -7.02 -16.60
CA TYR A 133 4.63 -8.00 -17.65
C TYR A 133 4.13 -9.34 -17.09
N ARG A 134 4.77 -9.88 -16.04
CA ARG A 134 4.39 -11.16 -15.42
C ARG A 134 2.95 -11.14 -14.90
N LEU A 135 2.54 -10.06 -14.24
CA LEU A 135 1.16 -9.92 -13.76
C LEU A 135 0.17 -9.92 -14.92
N GLY A 136 0.42 -9.10 -15.96
CA GLY A 136 -0.43 -9.04 -17.15
C GLY A 136 -0.51 -10.37 -17.89
N ALA A 137 0.63 -11.05 -18.08
CA ALA A 137 0.67 -12.36 -18.72
C ALA A 137 -0.13 -13.42 -17.94
N ALA A 138 -0.04 -13.42 -16.61
CA ALA A 138 -0.82 -14.32 -15.76
C ALA A 138 -2.33 -14.05 -15.88
N VAL A 139 -2.72 -12.77 -15.91
CA VAL A 139 -4.12 -12.35 -16.11
C VAL A 139 -4.65 -12.82 -17.46
N GLU A 140 -3.93 -12.55 -18.55
CA GLU A 140 -4.35 -12.94 -19.90
C GLU A 140 -4.45 -14.46 -20.06
N GLN A 141 -3.47 -15.21 -19.53
CA GLN A 141 -3.52 -16.67 -19.52
C GLN A 141 -4.68 -17.20 -18.68
N GLY A 142 -4.97 -16.60 -17.53
CA GLY A 142 -6.11 -16.98 -16.69
C GLY A 142 -7.46 -16.73 -17.38
N LYS A 143 -7.60 -15.62 -18.10
CA LYS A 143 -8.80 -15.32 -18.91
C LYS A 143 -8.96 -16.31 -20.08
N ALA A 144 -7.88 -16.70 -20.74
CA ALA A 144 -7.92 -17.56 -21.92
C ALA A 144 -8.05 -19.06 -21.59
N ASN A 145 -7.34 -19.55 -20.57
CA ASN A 145 -7.16 -20.98 -20.31
C ASN A 145 -7.82 -21.46 -19.00
N GLY A 146 -8.48 -20.56 -18.27
CA GLY A 146 -9.13 -20.83 -16.99
C GLY A 146 -8.33 -20.28 -15.80
N ALA A 147 -9.00 -19.53 -14.94
CA ALA A 147 -8.35 -18.73 -13.91
C ALA A 147 -7.66 -19.58 -12.83
N SER A 148 -8.19 -20.77 -12.53
CA SER A 148 -7.53 -21.71 -11.61
C SER A 148 -6.13 -22.15 -12.05
N THR A 149 -5.85 -22.19 -13.35
CA THR A 149 -4.57 -22.70 -13.91
C THR A 149 -3.37 -21.81 -13.58
N ILE A 150 -3.61 -20.51 -13.35
CA ILE A 150 -2.56 -19.51 -13.10
C ILE A 150 -2.39 -19.16 -11.62
N SER A 151 -3.21 -19.73 -10.73
CA SER A 151 -3.37 -19.28 -9.33
C SER A 151 -2.04 -19.10 -8.59
N LYS A 152 -1.08 -20.02 -8.80
CA LYS A 152 0.26 -19.94 -8.22
C LYS A 152 1.06 -18.75 -8.75
N GLN A 153 1.23 -18.66 -10.07
CA GLN A 153 2.02 -17.61 -10.72
C GLN A 153 1.46 -16.22 -10.41
N TYR A 154 0.14 -16.09 -10.40
CA TYR A 154 -0.53 -14.85 -10.05
C TYR A 154 -0.38 -14.49 -8.56
N SER A 155 -0.49 -15.48 -7.66
CA SER A 155 -0.22 -15.25 -6.22
C SER A 155 1.21 -14.78 -5.97
N GLU A 156 2.19 -15.32 -6.71
CA GLU A 156 3.60 -14.94 -6.61
C GLU A 156 3.80 -13.48 -7.05
N ALA A 157 3.27 -13.09 -8.20
CA ALA A 157 3.33 -11.70 -8.68
C ALA A 157 2.63 -10.71 -7.72
N LEU A 158 1.48 -11.09 -7.14
CA LEU A 158 0.80 -10.27 -6.13
C LEU A 158 1.61 -10.14 -4.83
N CYS A 159 2.31 -11.19 -4.41
CA CYS A 159 3.19 -11.11 -3.23
C CYS A 159 4.36 -10.14 -3.46
N GLU A 160 4.87 -10.07 -4.69
CA GLU A 160 5.93 -9.14 -5.04
C GLU A 160 5.43 -7.69 -5.06
N LEU A 161 4.21 -7.44 -5.56
CA LEU A 161 3.56 -6.12 -5.39
C LEU A 161 3.41 -5.72 -3.93
N VAL A 162 3.04 -6.68 -3.06
CA VAL A 162 2.99 -6.46 -1.60
C VAL A 162 4.36 -6.07 -1.07
N ASP A 163 5.44 -6.72 -1.50
CA ASP A 163 6.78 -6.42 -1.05
C ASP A 163 7.25 -5.02 -1.49
N ILE A 164 6.96 -4.62 -2.74
CA ILE A 164 7.25 -3.27 -3.25
C ILE A 164 6.48 -2.20 -2.46
N ALA A 165 5.18 -2.43 -2.23
CA ALA A 165 4.34 -1.53 -1.47
C ALA A 165 4.84 -1.38 -0.03
N LEU A 166 5.14 -2.48 0.67
CA LEU A 166 5.62 -2.43 2.05
C LEU A 166 7.03 -1.87 2.18
N ASP A 167 7.89 -2.11 1.19
CA ASP A 167 9.20 -1.46 1.13
C ASP A 167 9.05 0.07 1.12
N SER A 168 8.15 0.57 0.26
CA SER A 168 7.91 2.00 0.09
C SER A 168 7.12 2.63 1.25
N TYR A 169 6.13 1.94 1.81
CA TYR A 169 5.25 2.48 2.84
C TYR A 169 5.77 2.30 4.26
N MET A 170 6.62 1.30 4.51
CA MET A 170 7.12 0.98 5.85
C MET A 170 8.64 0.93 5.91
N HIS A 171 9.30 0.10 5.09
CA HIS A 171 10.72 -0.18 5.27
C HIS A 171 11.59 1.07 5.05
N LYS A 172 11.49 1.70 3.87
CA LYS A 172 12.20 2.94 3.53
C LYS A 172 11.96 4.05 4.55
N PRO A 173 10.72 4.46 4.88
CA PRO A 173 10.50 5.55 5.83
C PRO A 173 11.08 5.26 7.22
N LEU A 174 10.97 4.03 7.72
CA LEU A 174 11.53 3.67 9.03
C LEU A 174 13.07 3.60 9.00
N GLY A 175 13.66 3.21 7.87
CA GLY A 175 15.12 3.17 7.68
C GLY A 175 15.77 4.56 7.59
N MET A 176 15.02 5.60 7.24
CA MET A 176 15.51 6.98 7.17
C MET A 176 15.60 7.70 8.54
N MET A 177 15.01 7.09 9.57
CA MET A 177 14.84 7.67 10.91
C MET A 177 15.95 7.21 11.88
N ASN A 178 16.31 8.07 12.83
CA ASN A 178 17.31 7.72 13.84
C ASN A 178 16.69 7.00 15.05
N LEU A 179 16.20 5.77 14.84
CA LEU A 179 15.45 5.02 15.85
C LEU A 179 16.33 4.32 16.90
N GLY A 180 17.63 4.18 16.63
CA GLY A 180 18.55 3.39 17.47
C GLY A 180 18.23 1.87 17.44
N ARG A 181 19.10 1.07 18.06
CA ARG A 181 19.09 -0.40 17.89
C ARG A 181 17.82 -1.09 18.40
N VAL A 182 17.27 -0.63 19.52
CA VAL A 182 16.09 -1.27 20.13
C VAL A 182 14.84 -1.01 19.30
N MET A 183 14.57 0.26 18.97
CA MET A 183 13.39 0.61 18.17
C MET A 183 13.53 0.11 16.73
N GLY A 184 14.75 0.12 16.17
CA GLY A 184 15.02 -0.48 14.86
C GLY A 184 14.66 -1.97 14.77
N LYS A 185 14.87 -2.75 15.85
CA LYS A 185 14.41 -4.15 15.91
C LYS A 185 12.90 -4.25 15.96
N VAL A 186 12.24 -3.41 16.76
CA VAL A 186 10.77 -3.40 16.88
C VAL A 186 10.13 -3.09 15.53
N THR A 187 10.63 -2.10 14.80
CA THR A 187 10.14 -1.73 13.47
C THR A 187 10.39 -2.83 12.44
N SER A 188 11.53 -3.52 12.50
CA SER A 188 11.81 -4.68 11.64
C SER A 188 10.79 -5.79 11.87
N VAL A 189 10.60 -6.21 13.13
CA VAL A 189 9.64 -7.27 13.49
C VAL A 189 8.21 -6.88 13.08
N ALA A 190 7.83 -5.62 13.25
CA ALA A 190 6.53 -5.13 12.83
C ALA A 190 6.37 -5.18 11.29
N THR A 191 7.39 -4.76 10.54
CA THR A 191 7.39 -4.80 9.07
C THR A 191 7.27 -6.24 8.57
N ASP A 192 8.03 -7.16 9.15
CA ASP A 192 7.97 -8.59 8.79
C ASP A 192 6.62 -9.22 9.16
N GLY A 193 6.04 -8.82 10.29
CA GLY A 193 4.70 -9.25 10.70
C GLY A 193 3.60 -8.77 9.75
N VAL A 194 3.65 -7.51 9.30
CA VAL A 194 2.72 -6.98 8.31
C VAL A 194 2.89 -7.67 6.96
N ARG A 195 4.14 -7.85 6.50
CA ARG A 195 4.46 -8.58 5.26
C ARG A 195 3.93 -10.01 5.31
N GLY A 196 4.21 -10.73 6.38
CA GLY A 196 3.75 -12.11 6.56
C GLY A 196 2.23 -12.21 6.56
N ALA A 197 1.53 -11.28 7.20
CA ALA A 197 0.07 -11.22 7.19
C ALA A 197 -0.49 -10.94 5.78
N ALA A 198 0.05 -9.94 5.08
CA ALA A 198 -0.35 -9.60 3.71
C ALA A 198 -0.15 -10.77 2.74
N GLN A 199 1.03 -11.37 2.72
CA GLN A 199 1.32 -12.52 1.86
C GLN A 199 0.48 -13.75 2.24
N THR A 200 0.18 -13.96 3.52
CA THR A 200 -0.72 -15.03 3.96
C THR A 200 -2.12 -14.85 3.40
N VAL A 201 -2.63 -13.61 3.37
CA VAL A 201 -3.92 -13.31 2.76
C VAL A 201 -3.90 -13.70 1.29
N VAL A 202 -2.91 -13.22 0.51
CA VAL A 202 -2.78 -13.56 -0.91
C VAL A 202 -2.73 -15.08 -1.13
N LYS A 203 -1.80 -15.77 -0.46
CA LYS A 203 -1.56 -17.20 -0.63
C LYS A 203 -2.72 -18.10 -0.19
N LYS A 204 -3.61 -17.62 0.68
CA LYS A 204 -4.81 -18.38 1.11
C LYS A 204 -6.05 -18.05 0.30
N VAL A 205 -6.20 -16.79 -0.09
CA VAL A 205 -7.42 -16.30 -0.72
C VAL A 205 -7.43 -16.62 -2.21
N ILE A 206 -6.34 -16.32 -2.93
CA ILE A 206 -6.27 -16.52 -4.38
C ILE A 206 -6.54 -17.98 -4.79
N PRO A 207 -5.99 -19.02 -4.12
CA PRO A 207 -6.30 -20.40 -4.47
C PRO A 207 -7.73 -20.86 -4.09
N SER A 208 -8.43 -20.10 -3.24
CA SER A 208 -9.78 -20.42 -2.76
C SER A 208 -10.90 -19.74 -3.56
N MET A 209 -10.54 -18.81 -4.45
CA MET A 209 -11.50 -18.11 -5.29
C MET A 209 -12.04 -19.03 -6.38
N SER A 210 -13.33 -18.92 -6.65
CA SER A 210 -13.94 -19.42 -7.88
C SER A 210 -13.40 -18.67 -9.11
N ASP A 211 -13.55 -19.25 -10.30
CA ASP A 211 -13.13 -18.58 -11.54
C ASP A 211 -13.79 -17.20 -11.69
N LYS A 212 -15.06 -17.04 -11.32
CA LYS A 212 -15.75 -15.75 -11.36
C LYS A 212 -15.12 -14.71 -10.42
N GLU A 213 -14.78 -15.11 -9.20
CA GLU A 213 -14.10 -14.24 -8.23
C GLU A 213 -12.69 -13.86 -8.72
N MET A 214 -11.96 -14.82 -9.30
CA MET A 214 -10.63 -14.59 -9.87
C MET A 214 -10.66 -13.60 -11.04
N ILE A 215 -11.62 -13.74 -11.97
CA ILE A 215 -11.76 -12.81 -13.10
C ILE A 215 -12.02 -11.39 -12.60
N GLY A 216 -12.94 -11.21 -11.63
CA GLY A 216 -13.16 -9.90 -11.03
C GLY A 216 -11.91 -9.36 -10.31
N PHE A 217 -11.09 -10.25 -9.73
CA PHE A 217 -9.85 -9.85 -9.08
C PHE A 217 -8.74 -9.51 -10.08
N PHE A 218 -8.74 -10.08 -11.29
CA PHE A 218 -7.87 -9.63 -12.39
C PHE A 218 -8.22 -8.20 -12.80
N GLU A 219 -9.50 -7.90 -12.99
CA GLU A 219 -9.94 -6.55 -13.34
C GLU A 219 -9.54 -5.54 -12.25
N PHE A 220 -9.69 -5.92 -10.99
CA PHE A 220 -9.22 -5.10 -9.87
C PHE A 220 -7.70 -4.87 -9.92
N SER A 221 -6.88 -5.92 -10.08
CA SER A 221 -5.43 -5.76 -10.06
C SER A 221 -4.92 -4.94 -11.24
N GLU A 222 -5.55 -5.04 -12.40
CA GLU A 222 -5.27 -4.16 -13.54
C GLU A 222 -5.67 -2.70 -13.25
N SER A 223 -6.77 -2.47 -12.53
CA SER A 223 -7.29 -1.13 -12.24
C SER A 223 -6.43 -0.28 -11.28
N ILE A 224 -5.55 -0.94 -10.51
CA ILE A 224 -4.61 -0.29 -9.59
C ILE A 224 -3.21 -0.11 -10.19
N LEU A 225 -3.05 -0.42 -11.49
CA LEU A 225 -1.82 -0.18 -12.24
C LEU A 225 -1.98 1.02 -13.18
N TYR A 226 -1.02 1.93 -13.10
CA TYR A 226 -1.03 3.18 -13.84
C TYR A 226 0.23 3.31 -14.69
N ALA A 227 0.04 3.61 -15.96
CA ALA A 227 1.11 4.10 -16.82
C ALA A 227 1.25 5.61 -16.61
N HIS A 228 2.48 6.08 -16.39
CA HIS A 228 2.77 7.51 -16.28
C HIS A 228 3.97 7.87 -17.15
N PRO A 229 3.93 8.99 -17.91
CA PRO A 229 5.08 9.42 -18.70
C PRO A 229 6.30 9.69 -17.80
N VAL A 230 7.49 9.28 -18.24
CA VAL A 230 8.72 9.76 -17.63
C VAL A 230 8.84 11.26 -17.96
N GLN A 231 8.83 12.11 -16.93
CA GLN A 231 9.14 13.53 -17.14
C GLN A 231 10.63 13.62 -17.47
N ALA A 232 10.93 14.17 -18.66
CA ALA A 232 12.30 14.39 -19.16
C ALA A 232 13.04 15.46 -18.37
#